data_AF-V5H4T2-F1
#
_entry.id   AF-V5H4T2-F1
#
_cell.length_a   1.000
_cell.length_b   1.000
_cell.length_c   1.000
_cell.angle_alpha   90.00
_cell.angle_beta   90.00
_cell.angle_gamma   90.00
#
_symmetry.space_group_name_H-M   'P 1'
#
loop_
_entity.id
_entity.type
_entity.pdbx_description
1 polymer ?
#
loop_
_entity_poly.entity_id
_entity_poly.type
_entity_poly.pdbx_seq_one_letter_code
_entity_poly.pdbx_strand_id
1 'polypeptide(L)' 'MLRTFNCGLGMVAIASPENAQAIIDESEGEARIVGQILNIEEGSPKVNVRNFQESLNTRGSKIVKRK' A
#
# COMPACT_ATOMS: atom_id res chain seq x y z
N MET A 1 -4.53 9.37 12.52
CA MET A 1 -4.05 7.97 12.41
C MET A 1 -2.77 7.85 11.60
N LEU A 2 -2.73 8.30 10.33
CA LEU A 2 -1.56 8.16 9.46
C LEU A 2 -0.24 8.79 9.95
N ARG A 3 -0.29 9.73 10.89
CA ARG A 3 0.89 10.35 11.53
C ARG A 3 1.26 9.76 12.90
N THR A 4 0.61 8.67 13.28
CA THR A 4 0.69 8.09 14.63
C THR A 4 0.87 6.57 14.58
N PHE A 5 0.21 5.90 13.64
CA PHE A 5 0.26 4.45 13.47
C PHE A 5 0.64 4.10 12.03
N ASN A 6 1.23 2.93 11.86
CA ASN A 6 1.64 2.40 10.56
C ASN A 6 0.46 1.94 9.68
N CYS A 7 -0.72 1.76 10.27
CA CYS A 7 -1.95 1.37 9.60
C CYS A 7 -1.84 0.11 8.73
N GLY A 8 -1.04 -0.87 9.17
CA GLY A 8 -0.87 -2.16 8.48
C GLY A 8 0.33 -2.22 7.52
N LEU A 9 1.11 -1.14 7.38
CA LEU A 9 2.33 -1.13 6.56
C LEU A 9 3.57 -0.97 7.45
N GLY A 10 4.27 -2.07 7.76
CA GLY A 10 5.49 -2.04 8.56
C GLY A 10 6.71 -1.45 7.83
N MET A 11 6.69 -1.52 6.49
CA MET A 11 7.77 -1.07 5.63
C MET A 11 7.21 -0.60 4.28
N VAL A 12 7.90 0.35 3.64
CA VAL A 12 7.64 0.77 2.26
C VAL A 12 8.96 0.75 1.50
N ALA A 13 8.99 0.04 0.37
CA ALA A 13 10.11 0.01 -0.56
C ALA A 13 9.73 0.73 -1.87
N ILE A 14 10.67 1.48 -2.44
CA ILE A 14 10.53 2.08 -3.77
C ILE A 14 11.39 1.26 -4.73
N ALA A 15 10.76 0.79 -5.80
CA ALA A 15 11.41 -0.01 -6.82
C ALA A 15 10.97 0.45 -8.21
N SER A 16 11.77 0.12 -9.22
CA SER A 16 11.33 0.26 -10.61
C SER A 16 10.25 -0.78 -10.95
N PRO A 17 9.30 -0.45 -11.85
CA PRO A 17 8.15 -1.32 -12.12
C PRO A 17 8.52 -2.74 -12.55
N GLU A 18 9.59 -2.90 -13.31
CA GLU A 18 10.09 -4.19 -13.79
C GLU A 18 10.55 -5.14 -12.68
N ASN A 19 10.91 -4.60 -11.51
CA ASN A 19 11.36 -5.37 -10.35
C ASN A 19 10.25 -5.64 -9.33
N ALA A 20 9.08 -5.01 -9.47
CA ALA A 20 8.03 -5.05 -8.46
C ALA A 20 7.50 -6.47 -8.21
N GLN A 21 7.34 -7.27 -9.27
CA GLN A 21 6.82 -8.63 -9.13
C GLN A 21 7.80 -9.54 -8.39
N ALA A 22 9.10 -9.48 -8.73
CA ALA A 22 10.13 -10.25 -8.05
C ALA A 22 10.16 -9.93 -6.54
N ILE A 23 10.05 -8.65 -6.17
CA ILE A 23 9.99 -8.24 -4.76
C ILE A 23 8.76 -8.80 -4.04
N ILE A 24 7.60 -8.83 -4.73
CA ILE A 24 6.38 -9.40 -4.16
C ILE A 24 6.54 -10.92 -3.97
N ASP A 25 7.11 -11.62 -4.94
CA ASP A 25 7.29 -13.07 -4.89
C ASP A 25 8.23 -13.48 -3.74
N GLU A 26 9.30 -12.72 -3.51
CA GLU A 26 10.25 -12.91 -2.39
C GLU A 26 9.64 -12.57 -1.01
N SER A 27 8.53 -11.84 -0.97
CA SER A 27 7.89 -11.42 0.29
C SER A 27 6.93 -12.45 0.90
N GLU A 28 6.90 -13.67 0.36
CA GLU A 28 5.99 -14.75 0.79
C GLU A 28 4.49 -14.33 0.76
N GLY A 29 4.14 -13.37 -0.10
CA GLY A 29 2.78 -12.85 -0.25
C GLY A 29 2.37 -11.76 0.72
N GLU A 30 3.29 -11.27 1.57
CA GLU A 30 3.02 -10.17 2.51
C GLU A 30 3.10 -8.79 1.85
N ALA A 31 3.91 -8.62 0.79
CA ALA A 31 4.03 -7.34 0.11
C ALA A 31 2.92 -7.12 -0.94
N ARG A 32 2.57 -5.85 -1.14
CA ARG A 32 1.67 -5.40 -2.20
C ARG A 32 2.14 -4.06 -2.75
N ILE A 33 1.84 -3.81 -4.02
CA ILE A 33 1.96 -2.47 -4.59
C ILE A 33 0.87 -1.59 -3.96
N VAL A 34 1.28 -0.56 -3.22
CA VAL A 34 0.39 0.36 -2.48
C VAL A 34 0.30 1.75 -3.09
N GLY A 35 1.09 2.05 -4.13
CA GLY A 35 1.10 3.35 -4.78
C GLY A 35 2.17 3.47 -5.87
N GLN A 36 2.41 4.70 -6.30
CA GLN A 36 3.39 5.06 -7.33
C GLN A 36 4.03 6.40 -7.00
N ILE A 37 5.26 6.62 -7.48
CA ILE A 37 5.96 7.91 -7.36
C ILE A 37 5.50 8.83 -8.48
N LEU A 38 5.23 10.09 -8.14
CA LEU A 38 4.76 11.12 -9.07
C LEU A 38 5.58 12.40 -8.91
N ASN A 39 5.69 13.16 -9.99
CA ASN A 39 6.10 14.55 -9.90
C ASN A 39 5.00 15.35 -9.17
N ILE A 40 5.41 16.21 -8.26
CA ILE A 40 4.51 17.03 -7.45
C ILE A 40 4.93 18.49 -7.51
N GLU A 41 3.99 19.39 -7.28
CA GLU A 41 4.26 20.82 -7.17
C GLU A 41 4.99 21.15 -5.85
N GLU A 42 5.80 22.20 -5.86
CA GLU A 42 6.48 22.67 -4.66
C GLU A 42 5.47 23.10 -3.59
N GLY A 43 5.71 22.71 -2.33
CA GLY A 43 4.80 22.98 -1.21
C GLY A 43 3.60 22.03 -1.10
N SER A 44 3.33 21.19 -2.11
CA SER A 44 2.27 20.19 -2.03
C SER A 44 2.63 19.03 -1.07
N PRO A 45 1.63 18.32 -0.50
CA PRO A 45 1.89 17.17 0.36
C PRO A 45 2.69 16.08 -0.37
N LYS A 46 3.82 15.67 0.22
CA LYS A 46 4.72 14.68 -0.38
C LYS A 46 4.17 13.25 -0.38
N VAL A 47 3.19 12.96 0.46
CA VAL A 47 2.53 11.64 0.55
C VAL A 47 1.02 11.87 0.60
N ASN A 48 0.30 11.24 -0.32
CA ASN A 48 -1.15 11.28 -0.38
C ASN A 48 -1.72 9.86 -0.22
N VAL A 49 -2.29 9.56 0.95
CA VAL A 49 -2.97 8.28 1.22
C VAL A 49 -4.44 8.43 0.87
N ARG A 50 -4.86 7.76 -0.19
CA ARG A 50 -6.24 7.79 -0.70
C ARG A 50 -7.09 6.70 -0.06
N ASN A 51 -8.40 6.94 0.00
CA ASN A 51 -9.42 5.96 0.41
C ASN A 51 -9.24 5.39 1.83
N PHE A 52 -8.53 6.10 2.71
CA PHE A 52 -8.12 5.55 4.00
C PHE A 52 -9.30 5.23 4.92
N GLN A 53 -10.31 6.10 4.99
CA GLN A 53 -11.47 5.86 5.86
C GLN A 53 -12.34 4.72 5.33
N GLU A 54 -12.51 4.65 4.01
CA GLU A 54 -13.29 3.62 3.32
C GLU A 54 -12.66 2.23 3.49
N SER A 55 -11.33 2.14 3.37
CA SER A 55 -10.58 0.90 3.55
C SER A 55 -10.59 0.37 4.99
N LEU A 56 -10.72 1.25 5.99
CA LEU A 56 -10.86 0.81 7.39
C LEU A 56 -12.28 0.32 7.73
N ASN A 57 -13.28 0.90 7.07
CA ASN A 57 -14.69 0.58 7.32
C ASN A 57 -15.18 -0.63 6.53
N THR A 58 -14.32 -1.27 5.74
CA THR A 58 -14.67 -2.51 5.06
C THR A 58 -14.79 -3.62 6.10
N ARG A 59 -16.02 -3.89 6.57
CA ARG A 59 -16.32 -5.11 7.34
C ARG A 59 -15.76 -6.29 6.54
N GLY A 60 -15.09 -7.23 7.21
CA GLY A 60 -14.51 -8.43 6.59
C GLY A 60 -15.57 -9.31 5.93
N SER A 61 -16.08 -8.93 4.76
CA SER A 61 -17.08 -9.66 4.01
C SER A 61 -16.46 -10.25 2.75
N LYS A 62 -15.79 -11.38 2.97
CA LYS A 62 -15.99 -12.69 2.32
C LYS A 62 -14.66 -13.42 2.32
N ILE A 63 -14.54 -14.39 3.22
CA ILE A 63 -13.60 -15.50 3.06
C ILE A 63 -13.97 -16.13 1.71
N VAL A 64 -13.17 -15.85 0.67
CA VAL A 64 -13.24 -16.59 -0.58
C VAL A 64 -12.70 -17.98 -0.25
N LYS A 65 -13.60 -18.92 0.04
CA LYS A 65 -13.24 -20.34 0.06
C LYS A 65 -12.72 -20.68 -1.33
N ARG A 66 -11.40 -20.84 -1.46
CA ARG A 66 -10.79 -21.47 -2.63
C ARG A 66 -11.39 -22.89 -2.71
N LYS A 67 -12.02 -23.18 -3.86
CA LYS A 67 -12.44 -24.54 -4.23
C LYS A 67 -11.22 -25.40 -4.49
#